data_AF-A0A1Q7E8D4-F1
#
_entry.id   AF-A0A1Q7E8D4-F1
#
_cell.length_a   1.000
_cell.length_b   1.000
_cell.length_c   1.000
_cell.angle_alpha   90.00
_cell.angle_beta   90.00
_cell.angle_gamma   90.00
#
_symmetry.space_group_name_H-M   'P 1'
#
loop_
_entity.id
_entity.type
_entity.pdbx_description
1 polymer ?
#
loop_
_entity_poly.entity_id
_entity_poly.type
_entity_poly.pdbx_seq_one_letter_code
_entity_poly.pdbx_strand_id
1 'polypeptide(L)'
;MFADDDLTIMRGADKRQRGKEGVPEERVAQVAIDFIAFCLSRRAVDWPFLYDEMCYVASNKLYRGLGYEELREVGLDLALSGLVKTSRIANEVVRQVRIGDQPLRGELLVAS
;
A
#
# COMPACT_ATOMS: atom_id res chain seq x y z
N MET A 1 -51.05 15.27 38.06
CA MET A 1 -49.79 14.74 38.63
C MET A 1 -49.73 13.28 38.21
N PHE A 2 -48.63 12.92 37.55
CA PHE A 2 -48.42 11.79 36.65
C PHE A 2 -48.38 10.42 37.33
N ALA A 3 -48.74 9.37 36.57
CA ALA A 3 -48.00 8.10 36.41
C ALA A 3 -48.96 6.97 35.97
N ASP A 4 -48.65 6.04 35.08
CA ASP A 4 -47.63 5.88 34.04
C ASP A 4 -48.16 4.69 33.21
N ASP A 5 -48.24 4.89 31.91
CA ASP A 5 -48.53 3.87 30.89
C ASP A 5 -47.16 3.30 30.49
N ASP A 6 -46.93 2.00 30.66
CA ASP A 6 -46.12 1.27 29.68
C ASP A 6 -46.26 -0.25 29.83
N LEU A 7 -46.62 -0.86 28.72
CA LEU A 7 -46.97 -2.26 28.54
C LEU A 7 -45.78 -3.04 27.97
N THR A 8 -45.30 -4.03 28.74
CA THR A 8 -44.83 -5.36 28.28
C THR A 8 -43.72 -5.45 27.20
N ILE A 9 -42.48 -5.63 27.67
CA ILE A 9 -41.66 -6.87 27.58
C ILE A 9 -41.48 -7.56 26.19
N MET A 10 -40.22 -7.50 25.75
CA MET A 10 -39.40 -8.50 25.02
C MET A 10 -39.65 -8.80 23.53
N ARG A 11 -38.57 -8.72 22.72
CA ARG A 11 -37.69 -9.86 22.39
C ARG A 11 -36.78 -9.58 21.18
N GLY A 12 -35.48 -9.75 21.37
CA GLY A 12 -34.58 -10.34 20.38
C GLY A 12 -33.93 -9.40 19.36
N ALA A 13 -32.64 -9.11 19.54
CA ALA A 13 -31.57 -9.59 18.67
C ALA A 13 -30.27 -8.86 19.03
N ASP A 14 -29.53 -9.47 19.95
CA ASP A 14 -28.09 -9.36 20.02
C ASP A 14 -27.51 -9.77 18.65
N LYS A 15 -27.22 -8.78 17.80
CA LYS A 15 -26.26 -8.95 16.72
C LYS A 15 -25.15 -7.95 16.95
N ARG A 16 -24.20 -8.43 17.76
CA ARG A 16 -22.78 -8.10 17.76
C ARG A 16 -22.47 -6.82 17.00
N GLN A 17 -22.15 -5.80 17.78
CA GLN A 17 -21.13 -4.81 17.42
C GLN A 17 -19.91 -5.57 16.90
N ARG A 18 -19.85 -5.80 15.59
CA ARG A 18 -18.56 -5.95 14.91
C ARG A 18 -18.08 -4.53 14.79
N GLY A 19 -17.29 -4.12 15.78
CA GLY A 19 -16.48 -2.94 15.67
C GLY A 19 -15.92 -2.94 14.25
N LYS A 20 -16.28 -1.93 13.47
CA LYS A 20 -15.37 -1.44 12.47
C LYS A 20 -14.25 -0.81 13.29
N GLU A 21 -13.43 -1.67 13.89
CA GLU A 21 -12.09 -1.31 14.27
C GLU A 21 -11.49 -0.86 12.96
N GLY A 22 -11.47 0.46 12.79
CA GLY A 22 -10.84 1.08 11.66
C GLY A 22 -9.43 0.54 11.67
N VAL A 23 -9.11 -0.33 10.71
CA VAL A 23 -7.72 -0.58 10.37
C VAL A 23 -7.18 0.83 10.11
N PRO A 24 -6.24 1.32 10.93
CA PRO A 24 -5.74 2.68 10.79
C PRO A 24 -5.25 2.83 9.36
N GLU A 25 -5.51 4.00 8.77
CA GLU A 25 -5.02 4.39 7.46
C GLU A 25 -3.66 3.73 7.17
N GLU A 26 -3.77 2.79 6.23
CA GLU A 26 -3.01 1.57 6.11
C GLU A 26 -1.52 1.88 5.88
N ARG A 27 -0.71 1.79 6.95
CA ARG A 27 0.75 1.91 6.84
C ARG A 27 1.25 0.89 5.84
N VAL A 28 1.76 1.38 4.73
CA VAL A 28 2.50 0.57 3.76
C VAL A 28 3.69 -0.03 4.50
N ALA A 29 3.75 -1.36 4.56
CA ALA A 29 4.86 -2.01 5.24
C ALA A 29 6.16 -1.76 4.47
N GLN A 30 7.29 -1.77 5.17
CA GLN A 30 8.61 -1.63 4.53
C GLN A 30 8.81 -2.68 3.42
N VAL A 31 8.24 -3.87 3.59
CA VAL A 31 8.27 -4.94 2.58
C VAL A 31 7.68 -4.51 1.23
N ALA A 32 6.61 -3.71 1.23
CA ALA A 32 6.01 -3.20 0.00
C ALA A 32 6.89 -2.14 -0.67
N ILE A 33 7.54 -1.29 0.11
CA ILE A 33 8.52 -0.31 -0.39
C ILE A 33 9.71 -1.03 -1.03
N ASP A 34 10.27 -2.02 -0.33
CA ASP A 34 11.40 -2.81 -0.81
C ASP A 34 11.03 -3.60 -2.08
N PHE A 35 9.80 -4.10 -2.17
CA PHE A 35 9.29 -4.77 -3.36
C PHE A 35 9.27 -3.82 -4.58
N ILE A 36 8.78 -2.59 -4.41
CA ILE A 36 8.76 -1.60 -5.49
C ILE A 36 10.20 -1.23 -5.90
N ALA A 37 11.08 -1.00 -4.92
CA ALA A 37 12.48 -0.71 -5.18
C ALA A 37 13.19 -1.86 -5.94
N PHE A 38 12.86 -3.11 -5.61
CA PHE A 38 13.34 -4.28 -6.34
C PHE A 38 12.83 -4.32 -7.78
N CYS A 39 11.56 -3.98 -8.02
CA CYS A 39 11.04 -3.88 -9.39
C CYS A 39 11.75 -2.77 -10.19
N LEU A 40 12.05 -1.64 -9.56
CA LEU A 40 12.79 -0.54 -10.16
C LEU A 40 14.25 -0.90 -10.51
N SER A 41 14.91 -1.69 -9.66
CA SER A 41 16.29 -2.10 -9.94
C SER A 41 16.37 -3.11 -11.09
N ARG A 42 15.33 -3.92 -11.30
CA ARG A 42 15.20 -4.81 -12.47
C ARG A 42 14.90 -4.03 -13.74
N ARG A 43 14.03 -3.02 -13.63
CA ARG A 43 13.58 -2.21 -14.75
C ARG A 43 13.36 -0.77 -14.29
N ALA A 44 14.29 0.10 -14.63
CA ALA A 44 14.26 1.52 -14.28
C ALA A 44 13.23 2.29 -15.13
N VAL A 45 11.95 1.98 -14.95
CA VAL A 45 10.81 2.62 -15.63
C VAL A 45 9.91 3.33 -14.63
N ASP A 46 9.25 4.38 -15.09
CA ASP A 46 8.24 5.08 -14.32
C ASP A 46 6.87 4.37 -14.35
N TRP A 47 5.97 4.85 -13.50
CA TRP A 47 4.54 4.54 -13.64
C TRP A 47 4.03 5.06 -15.00
N PRO A 48 3.17 4.32 -15.74
CA PRO A 48 2.53 3.06 -15.39
C PRO A 48 3.33 1.80 -15.73
N PHE A 49 4.42 1.86 -16.49
CA PHE A 49 5.17 0.67 -16.90
C PHE A 49 5.75 -0.14 -15.74
N LEU A 50 6.02 0.52 -14.61
CA LEU A 50 6.41 -0.15 -13.36
C LEU A 50 5.32 -1.10 -12.84
N TYR A 51 4.04 -0.82 -13.11
CA TYR A 51 2.93 -1.69 -12.74
C TYR A 51 3.00 -3.05 -13.43
N ASP A 52 3.36 -3.07 -14.72
CA ASP A 52 3.53 -4.33 -15.46
C ASP A 52 4.67 -5.17 -14.87
N GLU A 53 5.80 -4.54 -14.52
CA GLU A 53 6.91 -5.24 -13.85
C GLU A 53 6.49 -5.77 -12.48
N MET A 54 5.76 -4.98 -11.68
CA MET A 54 5.22 -5.43 -10.39
C MET A 54 4.28 -6.64 -10.56
N CYS A 55 3.41 -6.63 -11.57
CA CYS A 55 2.55 -7.77 -11.89
C CYS A 55 3.36 -9.00 -12.31
N TYR A 56 4.39 -8.82 -13.14
CA TYR A 56 5.26 -9.91 -13.56
C TYR A 56 6.01 -10.54 -12.38
N VAL A 57 6.60 -9.72 -11.50
CA VAL A 57 7.33 -10.18 -10.31
C VAL A 57 6.39 -10.91 -9.35
N ALA A 58 5.20 -10.38 -9.10
CA ALA A 58 4.19 -10.99 -8.22
C ALA A 58 3.66 -12.32 -8.78
N SER A 59 3.35 -12.37 -10.07
CA SER A 59 2.85 -13.60 -10.74
C SER A 59 3.86 -14.74 -10.68
N ASN A 60 5.15 -14.41 -10.78
CA ASN A 60 6.24 -15.39 -10.74
C ASN A 60 6.87 -15.53 -9.34
N LYS A 61 6.32 -14.85 -8.32
CA LYS A 61 6.80 -14.86 -6.92
C LYS A 61 8.31 -14.58 -6.78
N LEU A 62 8.85 -13.71 -7.62
CA LEU A 62 10.30 -13.51 -7.75
C LEU A 62 10.92 -12.76 -6.56
N TYR A 63 10.12 -12.02 -5.80
CA TYR A 63 10.57 -11.29 -4.62
C TYR A 63 10.13 -12.01 -3.33
N ARG A 64 11.07 -12.72 -2.70
CA ARG A 64 10.86 -13.45 -1.43
C ARG A 64 9.67 -14.42 -1.43
N GLY A 65 9.22 -14.88 -2.60
CA GLY A 65 8.05 -15.74 -2.72
C GLY A 65 6.70 -15.03 -2.66
N LEU A 66 6.67 -13.68 -2.56
CA LEU A 66 5.44 -12.92 -2.40
C LEU A 66 4.63 -12.88 -3.70
N GLY A 67 3.38 -13.37 -3.61
CA GLY A 67 2.35 -13.24 -4.64
C GLY A 67 1.39 -12.08 -4.39
N TYR A 68 0.30 -12.04 -5.16
CA TYR A 68 -0.71 -10.99 -5.07
C TYR A 68 -1.38 -10.89 -3.69
N GLU A 69 -1.68 -12.01 -3.05
CA GLU A 69 -2.35 -12.03 -1.74
C GLU A 69 -1.41 -11.49 -0.65
N GLU A 70 -0.18 -12.01 -0.61
CA GLU A 70 0.84 -11.58 0.35
C GLU A 70 1.20 -10.09 0.18
N LEU A 71 1.24 -9.59 -1.06
CA LEU A 71 1.45 -8.16 -1.34
C LEU A 71 0.28 -7.30 -0.83
N ARG A 72 -0.95 -7.79 -0.96
CA ARG A 72 -2.14 -7.09 -0.45
C ARG A 72 -2.12 -6.98 1.06
N GLU A 73 -1.68 -8.02 1.77
CA GLU A 73 -1.55 -8.02 3.24
C GLU A 73 -0.53 -6.99 3.74
N VAL A 74 0.51 -6.68 2.95
CA VAL A 74 1.51 -5.67 3.29
C VAL A 74 1.17 -4.26 2.77
N GLY A 75 -0.04 -4.08 2.24
CA GLY A 75 -0.60 -2.78 1.84
C GLY A 75 -0.42 -2.40 0.38
N LEU A 76 -0.04 -3.37 -0.48
CA LEU A 76 0.14 -3.19 -1.93
C LEU A 76 -0.89 -3.99 -2.72
N ASP A 77 -2.01 -3.34 -3.05
CA ASP A 77 -3.08 -3.96 -3.83
C ASP A 77 -2.88 -3.70 -5.33
N LEU A 78 -2.52 -4.75 -6.07
CA LEU A 78 -2.36 -4.72 -7.53
C LEU A 78 -3.69 -4.94 -8.28
N ALA A 79 -4.82 -5.11 -7.59
CA ALA A 79 -6.12 -5.12 -8.24
C ALA A 79 -6.51 -3.70 -8.72
N LEU A 80 -7.48 -3.63 -9.65
CA LEU A 80 -7.99 -2.35 -10.17
C LEU A 80 -8.50 -1.41 -9.06
N SER A 81 -9.07 -1.97 -7.98
CA SER A 81 -9.50 -1.22 -6.79
C SER A 81 -8.35 -0.52 -6.07
N GLY A 82 -7.16 -1.11 -6.11
CA GLY A 82 -5.96 -0.65 -5.43
C GLY A 82 -5.08 0.29 -6.26
N LEU A 83 -5.29 0.36 -7.58
CA LEU A 83 -4.41 1.07 -8.52
C LEU A 83 -4.09 2.52 -8.11
N VAL A 84 -5.10 3.29 -7.68
CA VAL A 84 -4.88 4.68 -7.28
C VAL A 84 -3.92 4.76 -6.09
N LYS A 85 -4.12 3.91 -5.07
CA LYS A 85 -3.25 3.85 -3.89
C LYS A 85 -1.84 3.38 -4.28
N THR A 86 -1.76 2.28 -5.01
CA THR A 86 -0.49 1.69 -5.47
C THR A 86 0.31 2.67 -6.32
N SER A 87 -0.33 3.44 -7.21
CA SER A 87 0.35 4.46 -8.02
C SER A 87 1.01 5.55 -7.17
N ARG A 88 0.36 5.98 -6.08
CA ARG A 88 0.91 7.00 -5.17
C ARG A 88 2.14 6.48 -4.45
N ILE A 89 2.05 5.26 -3.93
CA ILE A 89 3.16 4.60 -3.23
C ILE A 89 4.33 4.41 -4.20
N ALA A 90 4.06 3.87 -5.39
CA ALA A 90 5.07 3.61 -6.40
C ALA A 90 5.81 4.89 -6.83
N ASN A 91 5.08 5.97 -7.14
CA ASN A 91 5.71 7.24 -7.50
C ASN A 91 6.56 7.82 -6.35
N GLU A 92 6.11 7.67 -5.09
CA GLU A 92 6.89 8.13 -3.95
C GLU A 92 8.17 7.31 -3.75
N VAL A 93 8.10 5.99 -3.90
CA VAL A 93 9.29 5.12 -3.84
C VAL A 93 10.26 5.46 -4.98
N VAL A 94 9.77 5.64 -6.22
CA VAL A 94 10.60 6.08 -7.36
C VAL A 94 11.32 7.38 -7.03
N ARG A 95 10.60 8.35 -6.47
CA ARG A 95 11.16 9.65 -6.06
C ARG A 95 12.26 9.47 -5.01
N GLN A 96 12.00 8.69 -3.97
CA GLN A 96 12.96 8.43 -2.90
C GLN A 96 14.21 7.69 -3.39
N VAL A 97 14.04 6.67 -4.23
CA VAL A 97 15.16 5.93 -4.82
C VAL A 97 16.03 6.85 -5.68
N ARG A 98 15.42 7.72 -6.50
CA ARG A 98 16.16 8.67 -7.34
C ARG A 98 16.88 9.76 -6.53
N ILE A 99 16.27 10.24 -5.45
CA ILE A 99 16.92 11.18 -4.53
C ILE A 99 18.10 10.50 -3.82
N GLY A 100 17.93 9.25 -3.39
CA GLY A 100 19.00 8.47 -2.77
C GLY A 100 20.11 8.05 -3.74
N ASP A 101 19.78 7.90 -5.02
CA ASP A 101 20.72 7.57 -6.10
C ASP A 101 21.48 8.79 -6.62
N GLN A 102 21.00 10.02 -6.38
CA GLN A 102 21.69 11.26 -6.72
C GLN A 102 22.98 11.37 -5.87
N PRO A 103 24.17 11.04 -6.41
CA PRO A 103 25.40 11.40 -5.74
C PRO A 103 25.55 12.91 -5.94
N LEU A 104 26.43 13.53 -5.16
CA LEU A 104 26.93 14.89 -5.29
C LEU A 104 27.52 15.16 -6.70
N ARG A 105 26.70 15.19 -7.75
CA ARG A 105 27.08 15.40 -9.15
C ARG A 105 27.12 16.90 -9.49
N GLY A 106 27.46 17.72 -8.50
CA GLY A 106 27.47 19.18 -8.56
C GLY A 106 28.68 19.84 -7.89
N GLU A 107 29.62 19.09 -7.30
CA GLU A 107 30.77 19.66 -6.58
C GLU A 107 32.12 19.51 -7.31
N LEU A 108 32.14 19.50 -8.65
CA LEU A 108 33.43 19.45 -9.37
C LEU A 108 33.45 20.17 -10.72
N LEU A 109 32.95 21.41 -10.80
CA LEU A 109 33.08 22.22 -12.03
C LEU A 109 33.43 23.71 -11.86
N VAL A 110 33.84 24.21 -10.68
CA VAL A 110 34.37 25.59 -10.57
C VAL A 110 35.61 25.62 -9.67
N ALA A 111 36.72 25.10 -10.20
CA ALA A 111 38.07 25.43 -9.75
C ALA A 111 39.06 25.04 -10.84
N SER A 112 39.13 25.83 -11.92
CA SER A 112 40.28 25.93 -12.83
C SER A 112 40.17 27.21 -13.63
#